data_AF-Q5N954-F1
#
_entry.id   AF-Q5N954-F1
#
_cell.length_a   1.000
_cell.length_b   1.000
_cell.length_c   1.000
_cell.angle_alpha   90.00
_cell.angle_beta   90.00
_cell.angle_gamma   90.00
#
_symmetry.space_group_name_H-M   'P 1'
#
loop_
_entity.id
_entity.type
_entity.pdbx_description
1 polymer ?
#
loop_
_entity_poly.entity_id
_entity_poly.type
_entity_poly.pdbx_seq_one_letter_code
_entity_poly.pdbx_strand_id
1 'polypeptide(L)'
;MLIAGAGALCRAIVFLFTTAEWLETLACTKASAEMSSLMGMLPAKAVLATTGDVVSVRDVRVGDVVAVRAGEIVPVDGVVVDG
;
A
#
# COMPACT_ATOMS: atom_id res chain seq x y z
N MET A 1 54.44 -1.02 1.72
CA MET A 1 53.42 0.01 2.04
C MET A 1 52.25 0.02 1.06
N LEU A 2 52.45 -0.22 -0.26
CA LEU A 2 51.37 -0.20 -1.27
C LEU A 2 50.23 -1.21 -1.04
N ILE A 3 50.54 -2.41 -0.54
CA ILE A 3 49.56 -3.51 -0.40
C ILE A 3 48.56 -3.24 0.76
N ALA A 4 48.99 -2.53 1.81
CA ALA A 4 48.11 -2.18 2.93
C ALA A 4 47.03 -1.15 2.55
N GLY A 5 47.32 -0.26 1.59
CA GLY A 5 46.35 0.72 1.09
C GLY A 5 45.27 0.11 0.20
N ALA A 6 45.61 -0.90 -0.61
CA ALA A 6 44.66 -1.57 -1.51
C ALA A 6 43.55 -2.30 -0.74
N GLY A 7 43.89 -3.01 0.33
CA GLY A 7 42.89 -3.70 1.17
C GLY A 7 41.95 -2.74 1.89
N ALA A 8 42.43 -1.53 2.24
CA ALA A 8 41.63 -0.52 2.91
C ALA A 8 40.52 0.03 2.00
N LEU A 9 40.82 0.29 0.73
CA LEU A 9 39.82 0.74 -0.25
C LEU A 9 38.76 -0.33 -0.51
N CYS A 10 39.16 -1.60 -0.68
CA CYS A 10 38.19 -2.70 -0.84
C CYS A 10 37.24 -2.79 0.36
N ARG A 11 37.77 -2.69 1.58
CA ARG A 11 36.95 -2.72 2.81
C ARG A 11 36.00 -1.53 2.88
N ALA A 12 36.44 -0.34 2.46
CA ALA A 12 35.59 0.85 2.41
C ALA A 12 34.45 0.69 1.40
N ILE A 13 34.72 0.13 0.21
CA ILE A 13 33.70 -0.12 -0.82
C ILE A 13 32.64 -1.10 -0.30
N VAL A 14 33.05 -2.22 0.29
CA VAL A 14 32.11 -3.19 0.87
C VAL A 14 31.27 -2.53 1.97
N PHE A 15 31.90 -1.77 2.87
CA PHE A 15 31.20 -1.05 3.93
C PHE A 15 30.19 -0.02 3.39
N LEU A 16 30.57 0.76 2.38
CA LEU A 16 29.71 1.72 1.71
C LEU A 16 28.52 1.02 1.04
N PHE A 17 28.76 -0.07 0.33
CA PHE A 17 27.71 -0.84 -0.36
C PHE A 17 26.72 -1.44 0.63
N THR A 18 27.20 -2.09 1.69
CA THR A 18 26.33 -2.64 2.75
C THR A 18 25.54 -1.56 3.48
N THR A 19 26.13 -0.38 3.67
CA THR A 19 25.43 0.77 4.29
C THR A 19 24.38 1.34 3.35
N ALA A 20 24.67 1.39 2.05
CA ALA A 20 23.71 1.83 1.03
C ALA A 20 22.50 0.87 0.94
N GLU A 21 22.72 -0.44 0.89
CA GLU A 21 21.65 -1.46 0.90
C GLU A 21 20.78 -1.37 2.17
N TRP A 22 21.41 -1.13 3.32
CA TRP A 22 20.68 -0.93 4.58
C TRP A 22 19.80 0.33 4.54
N LEU A 23 20.35 1.45 4.06
CA LEU A 23 19.59 2.69 3.88
C LEU A 23 18.46 2.56 2.85
N GLU A 24 18.69 1.85 1.75
CA GLU A 24 17.67 1.55 0.74
C GLU A 24 16.54 0.72 1.34
N THR A 25 16.86 -0.31 2.10
CA THR A 25 15.87 -1.15 2.79
C THR A 25 15.05 -0.33 3.79
N LEU A 26 15.69 0.54 4.58
CA LEU A 26 14.99 1.44 5.50
C LEU A 26 14.07 2.42 4.76
N ALA A 27 14.50 2.96 3.62
CA ALA A 27 13.67 3.85 2.81
C ALA A 27 12.47 3.10 2.19
N CYS A 28 12.70 1.89 1.66
CA CYS A 28 11.67 1.06 1.06
C CYS A 28 10.62 0.58 2.07
N THR A 29 11.05 0.19 3.28
CA THR A 29 10.12 -0.19 4.36
C THR A 29 9.27 0.99 4.81
N LYS A 30 9.86 2.19 4.95
CA LYS A 30 9.11 3.41 5.24
C LYS A 30 8.11 3.75 4.14
N ALA A 31 8.52 3.71 2.88
CA ALA A 31 7.62 3.98 1.75
C ALA A 31 6.47 2.95 1.67
N SER A 32 6.76 1.67 1.91
CA SER A 32 5.74 0.62 1.93
C SER A 32 4.77 0.77 3.10
N ALA A 33 5.23 1.24 4.27
CA ALA A 33 4.38 1.49 5.42
C ALA A 33 3.35 2.59 5.13
N GLU A 34 3.79 3.71 4.54
CA GLU A 34 2.88 4.80 4.15
C GLU A 34 1.86 4.34 3.09
N MET A 35 2.30 3.55 2.09
CA MET A 35 1.41 2.98 1.09
C MET A 35 0.41 2.00 1.70
N SER A 36 0.84 1.19 2.67
CA SER A 36 -0.02 0.27 3.41
C SER A 36 -1.07 1.00 4.23
N SER A 37 -0.72 2.14 4.85
CA SER A 37 -1.68 2.98 5.57
C SER A 37 -2.75 3.56 4.63
N LEU A 38 -2.38 3.96 3.41
CA LEU A 38 -3.34 4.37 2.39
C LEU A 38 -4.23 3.20 1.93
N MET A 39 -3.65 2.03 1.69
CA MET A 39 -4.38 0.81 1.33
C MET A 39 -5.35 0.37 2.44
N GLY A 40 -5.00 0.60 3.71
CA GLY A 40 -5.88 0.32 4.85
C GLY A 40 -7.11 1.22 4.93
N MET A 41 -7.08 2.40 4.29
CA MET A 41 -8.24 3.28 4.17
C MET A 41 -9.17 2.87 3.03
N LEU A 42 -8.71 2.08 2.05
CA LEU A 42 -9.58 1.60 0.98
C LEU A 42 -10.62 0.64 1.57
N PRO A 43 -11.92 0.88 1.36
CA PRO A 43 -12.96 -0.03 1.81
C PRO A 43 -12.81 -1.37 1.08
N ALA A 44 -12.51 -2.43 1.83
CA ALA A 44 -12.38 -3.79 1.28
C ALA A 44 -13.75 -4.47 1.03
N LYS A 45 -14.81 -3.88 1.59
CA LYS A 45 -16.16 -4.43 1.59
C LYS A 45 -17.18 -3.38 1.16
N ALA A 46 -18.23 -3.84 0.49
CA ALA A 46 -19.39 -3.06 0.11
C ALA A 46 -20.65 -3.70 0.69
N VAL A 47 -21.66 -2.90 0.99
CA VAL A 47 -22.97 -3.38 1.46
C VAL A 47 -23.95 -3.29 0.31
N LEU A 48 -24.48 -4.41 -0.15
CA LEU A 48 -25.52 -4.42 -1.18
C LEU A 48 -26.84 -3.90 -0.59
N ALA A 49 -27.42 -2.85 -1.17
CA ALA A 49 -28.72 -2.33 -0.76
C ALA A 49 -29.85 -3.35 -1.02
N THR A 50 -29.69 -4.20 -2.04
CA THR A 50 -30.69 -5.19 -2.45
C THR A 50 -30.89 -6.31 -1.43
N THR A 51 -29.81 -6.78 -0.79
CA THR A 51 -29.86 -7.94 0.14
C THR A 51 -29.45 -7.59 1.57
N GLY A 52 -28.73 -6.49 1.78
CA GLY A 52 -28.10 -6.15 3.05
C GLY A 52 -26.80 -6.91 3.32
N ASP A 53 -26.33 -7.72 2.38
CA ASP A 53 -25.12 -8.52 2.56
C ASP A 53 -23.85 -7.67 2.40
N VAL A 54 -22.87 -8.00 3.23
CA VAL A 54 -21.53 -7.41 3.17
C VAL A 54 -20.67 -8.28 2.24
N VAL A 55 -20.44 -7.82 1.03
CA VAL A 55 -19.65 -8.50 0.01
C VAL A 55 -18.28 -7.84 -0.13
N SER A 56 -17.30 -8.56 -0.69
CA SER A 56 -16.04 -7.91 -1.05
C SER A 56 -16.29 -6.95 -2.22
N VAL A 57 -15.53 -5.86 -2.29
CA VAL A 57 -15.64 -4.90 -3.42
C VAL A 57 -15.40 -5.59 -4.78
N ARG A 58 -14.63 -6.68 -4.80
CA ARG A 58 -14.36 -7.46 -6.02
C ARG A 58 -15.55 -8.28 -6.50
N ASP A 59 -16.51 -8.57 -5.63
CA ASP A 59 -17.69 -9.37 -5.94
C ASP A 59 -18.89 -8.50 -6.35
N VAL A 60 -18.77 -7.17 -6.24
CA VAL A 60 -19.80 -6.22 -6.69
C VAL A 60 -19.88 -6.22 -8.21
N ARG A 61 -21.07 -6.43 -8.76
CA ARG A 61 -21.31 -6.46 -10.20
C ARG A 61 -21.86 -5.13 -10.70
N VAL A 62 -21.68 -4.88 -11.99
CA VAL A 62 -22.28 -3.72 -12.66
C VAL A 62 -23.80 -3.83 -12.59
N GLY A 63 -24.45 -2.79 -12.05
CA GLY A 63 -25.90 -2.75 -11.84
C GLY A 63 -26.32 -3.03 -10.39
N ASP A 64 -25.41 -3.47 -9.53
CA ASP A 64 -25.67 -3.58 -8.09
C ASP A 64 -25.77 -2.19 -7.46
N VAL A 65 -26.71 -2.03 -6.53
CA VAL A 65 -26.84 -0.81 -5.72
C VAL A 65 -26.14 -1.03 -4.39
N VAL A 66 -25.22 -0.14 -4.06
CA VAL A 66 -24.46 -0.19 -2.80
C VAL A 66 -24.99 0.87 -1.84
N ALA A 67 -25.27 0.46 -0.61
CA ALA A 67 -25.65 1.36 0.47
C ALA A 67 -24.38 1.93 1.14
N VAL A 68 -24.31 3.25 1.27
CA VAL A 68 -23.22 3.98 1.94
C VAL A 68 -23.83 4.95 2.94
N ARG A 69 -23.33 4.97 4.18
CA ARG A 69 -23.79 5.93 5.20
C ARG A 69 -23.00 7.23 5.13
N ALA A 70 -23.61 8.32 5.62
CA ALA A 70 -22.90 9.58 5.76
C ALA A 70 -21.64 9.43 6.63
N GLY A 71 -20.49 9.81 6.08
CA GLY A 71 -19.17 9.67 6.73
C GLY A 71 -18.41 8.38 6.39
N GLU A 72 -19.02 7.44 5.65
CA GLU A 72 -18.31 6.27 5.12
C GLU A 72 -17.63 6.58 3.77
N ILE A 73 -16.58 5.81 3.46
CA ILE A 73 -15.90 5.89 2.17
C ILE A 73 -16.70 5.08 1.15
N VAL A 74 -16.99 5.69 0.01
CA VAL A 74 -17.70 5.02 -1.10
C VAL A 74 -16.80 3.91 -1.66
N PRO A 75 -17.27 2.65 -1.72
CA PRO A 75 -16.41 1.52 -2.07
C PRO A 75 -16.20 1.29 -3.57
N VAL A 76 -17.10 1.81 -4.41
CA VAL A 76 -17.05 1.64 -5.86
C VAL A 76 -17.50 2.93 -6.55
N ASP A 77 -16.95 3.20 -7.72
CA ASP A 77 -17.45 4.27 -8.58
C ASP A 77 -18.84 3.90 -9.12
N GLY A 78 -19.74 4.87 -9.20
CA GLY A 78 -21.10 4.65 -9.64
C GLY A 78 -21.90 5.95 -9.73
N VAL A 79 -23.18 5.82 -10.04
CA VAL A 79 -24.13 6.94 -10.07
C VAL A 79 -24.96 6.89 -8.79
N VAL A 80 -25.12 8.03 -8.12
CA VAL A 80 -26.02 8.14 -6.96
C VAL A 80 -27.45 8.01 -7.47
N VAL A 81 -28.13 6.94 -7.04
CA VAL A 81 -29.50 6.60 -7.46
C VAL A 81 -30.56 7.11 -6.49
N ASP A 82 -30.22 7.21 -5.20
CA ASP A 82 -31.09 7.67 -4.13
C ASP A 82 -30.24 8.23 -2.98
N GLY A 83 -30.73 9.22 -2.24
CA GLY A 83 -29.96 9.94 -1.23
C GLY A 83 -30.79 10.87 -0.35
#